data_AF-A0A7Z9T1Y4-F1
#
_entry.id   AF-A0A7Z9T1Y4-F1
#
_cell.length_a   1.000
_cell.length_b   1.000
_cell.length_c   1.000
_cell.angle_alpha   90.00
_cell.angle_beta   90.00
_cell.angle_gamma   90.00
#
_symmetry.space_group_name_H-M   'P 1'
#
loop_
_entity.id
_entity.type
_entity.pdbx_description
1 polymer ?
#
loop_
_entity_poly.entity_id
_entity_poly.type
_entity_poly.pdbx_seq_one_letter_code
_entity_poly.pdbx_strand_id
1 'polypeptide(L)'
;ASNAFLAVKISYINELANLCDATGADVHLVARGMGLDGRISSKFLHPGPGFGGSCFPKDTSALVHMAKKENVEMKIVNAAITSNSIQWMQITNKLDTLFKDSFEGKTISILGLTFKSNTDDVRHSPATPVIEYILKQKGNVRAYDPEGMANMKKLLPGINYCESLQKAVEGADGLVIMTEWHEFRAMDLKKIADLMSGNIIVDARNILDPKELKKSGFIFENVGRPNVK
;
A
#
# COMPACT_ATOMS: atom_id res chain seq x y z
N ALA A 1 -7.33 23.37 -5.60
CA ALA A 1 -6.51 23.63 -4.40
C ALA A 1 -6.62 22.50 -3.36
N SER A 2 -7.80 22.22 -2.80
CA SER A 2 -7.95 21.27 -1.66
C SER A 2 -7.44 19.85 -1.93
N ASN A 3 -7.83 19.22 -3.05
CA ASN A 3 -7.34 17.87 -3.39
C ASN A 3 -5.82 17.82 -3.58
N ALA A 4 -5.22 18.87 -4.15
CA ALA A 4 -3.77 18.95 -4.27
C ALA A 4 -3.08 19.06 -2.90
N PHE A 5 -3.65 19.82 -1.96
CA PHE A 5 -3.11 19.89 -0.60
C PHE A 5 -3.21 18.54 0.14
N LEU A 6 -4.34 17.83 0.02
CA LEU A 6 -4.48 16.49 0.60
C LEU A 6 -3.47 15.49 0.00
N ALA A 7 -3.25 15.54 -1.31
CA ALA A 7 -2.22 14.74 -1.97
C ALA A 7 -0.81 15.07 -1.46
N VAL A 8 -0.48 16.35 -1.29
CA VAL A 8 0.79 16.80 -0.70
C VAL A 8 0.98 16.23 0.71
N LYS A 9 -0.06 16.24 1.56
CA LYS A 9 0.03 15.64 2.91
C LYS A 9 0.36 14.15 2.86
N ILE A 10 -0.28 13.39 1.97
CA ILE A 10 -0.06 11.96 1.82
C ILE A 10 1.37 11.69 1.33
N SER A 11 1.81 12.36 0.26
CA SER A 11 3.17 12.18 -0.25
C SER A 11 4.23 12.56 0.79
N TYR A 12 4.00 13.65 1.53
CA TYR A 12 4.90 14.09 2.59
C TYR A 12 5.04 13.05 3.71
N ILE A 13 3.93 12.49 4.21
CA ILE A 13 4.03 11.48 5.27
C ILE A 13 4.61 10.16 4.75
N ASN A 14 4.42 9.83 3.48
CA ASN A 14 5.06 8.66 2.86
C ASN A 14 6.58 8.81 2.76
N GLU A 15 7.09 9.99 2.39
CA GLU A 15 8.54 10.25 2.41
C GLU A 15 9.12 10.16 3.83
N LEU A 16 8.40 10.68 4.82
CA LEU A 16 8.78 10.51 6.22
C LEU A 16 8.76 9.04 6.65
N ALA A 17 7.81 8.24 6.16
CA ALA A 17 7.78 6.80 6.41
C ALA A 17 9.02 6.10 5.85
N ASN A 18 9.41 6.44 4.62
CA ASN A 18 10.61 5.89 3.98
C ASN A 18 11.88 6.27 4.77
N LEU A 19 11.94 7.50 5.29
CA LEU A 19 13.01 7.93 6.20
C LEU A 19 12.99 7.16 7.53
N CYS A 20 11.79 6.90 8.07
CA CYS A 20 11.63 6.10 9.29
C CYS A 20 12.15 4.68 9.10
N ASP A 21 11.87 4.05 7.95
CA ASP A 21 12.43 2.74 7.60
C ASP A 21 13.97 2.77 7.59
N ALA A 22 14.59 3.81 7.00
CA ALA A 22 16.04 3.93 6.93
C ALA A 22 16.71 4.23 8.29
N THR A 23 15.99 4.84 9.23
CA THR A 23 16.55 5.33 10.51
C THR A 23 16.13 4.48 11.71
N GLY A 24 15.15 3.59 11.55
CA GLY A 24 14.55 2.83 12.64
C GLY A 24 13.56 3.63 13.50
N ALA A 25 13.12 4.80 13.03
CA ALA A 25 12.06 5.58 13.68
C ALA A 25 10.66 5.00 13.37
N ASP A 26 9.64 5.45 14.09
CA ASP A 26 8.24 5.05 13.86
C ASP A 26 7.43 6.24 13.33
N VAL A 27 6.97 6.13 12.09
CA VAL A 27 6.18 7.13 11.39
C VAL A 27 4.86 7.46 12.07
N HIS A 28 4.24 6.53 12.81
CA HIS A 28 3.03 6.82 13.56
C HIS A 28 3.33 7.72 14.77
N LEU A 29 4.51 7.57 15.39
CA LEU A 29 4.95 8.50 16.44
C LEU A 29 5.24 9.88 15.85
N VAL A 30 5.87 9.94 14.67
CA VAL A 30 6.14 11.19 13.94
C VAL A 30 4.83 11.88 13.55
N ALA A 31 3.91 11.17 12.89
CA ALA A 31 2.60 11.68 12.49
C ALA A 31 1.79 12.19 13.68
N ARG A 32 1.80 11.44 14.79
CA ARG A 32 1.15 11.88 16.03
C ARG A 32 1.79 13.15 16.58
N GLY A 33 3.11 13.21 16.65
CA GLY A 33 3.86 14.40 17.10
C GLY A 33 3.53 15.63 16.27
N MET A 34 3.53 15.49 14.94
CA MET A 34 3.12 16.56 14.03
C MET A 34 1.66 17.00 14.27
N GLY A 35 0.75 16.04 14.46
CA GLY A 35 -0.68 16.31 14.65
C GLY A 35 -1.06 16.91 16.00
N LEU A 36 -0.12 17.02 16.96
CA LEU A 36 -0.33 17.76 18.21
C LEU A 36 -0.24 19.27 18.01
N ASP A 37 0.42 19.73 16.95
CA ASP A 37 0.44 21.14 16.58
C ASP A 37 -0.94 21.53 16.03
N GLY A 38 -1.63 22.49 16.67
CA GLY A 38 -2.96 22.93 16.27
C GLY A 38 -3.05 23.49 14.83
N ARG A 39 -1.92 23.80 14.19
CA ARG A 39 -1.84 24.23 12.79
C ARG A 39 -1.86 23.05 11.82
N ILE A 40 -1.55 21.84 12.28
CA ILE A 40 -1.44 20.62 11.48
C ILE A 40 -2.57 19.66 11.90
N SER A 41 -3.57 19.51 11.04
CA SER A 41 -4.59 18.47 11.27
C SER A 41 -3.95 17.07 11.26
N SER A 42 -4.27 16.26 12.26
CA SER A 42 -3.88 14.85 12.35
C SER A 42 -4.48 13.94 11.25
N LYS A 43 -5.49 14.44 10.51
CA LYS A 43 -6.09 13.71 9.39
C LYS A 43 -5.17 13.73 8.17
N PHE A 44 -5.24 12.68 7.34
CA PHE A 44 -4.41 12.55 6.12
C PHE A 44 -2.90 12.51 6.41
N LEU A 45 -2.51 11.93 7.55
CA LEU A 45 -1.11 11.66 7.94
C LEU A 45 -0.91 10.16 8.24
N HIS A 46 -1.58 9.29 7.48
CA HIS A 46 -1.38 7.84 7.53
C HIS A 46 -0.56 7.45 6.31
N PRO A 47 0.63 6.85 6.49
CA PRO A 47 1.44 6.43 5.37
C PRO A 47 0.83 5.19 4.70
N GLY A 48 1.29 4.90 3.49
CA GLY A 48 0.95 3.65 2.82
C GLY A 48 1.59 3.52 1.43
N PRO A 49 0.97 2.76 0.51
CA PRO A 49 1.57 2.45 -0.79
C PRO A 49 1.43 3.59 -1.81
N GLY A 50 0.97 4.77 -1.38
CA GLY A 50 0.57 5.88 -2.24
C GLY A 50 -0.93 6.10 -2.27
N PHE A 51 -1.34 7.27 -2.78
CA PHE A 51 -2.73 7.59 -3.07
C PHE A 51 -3.11 7.20 -4.50
N GLY A 52 -4.40 6.97 -4.70
CA GLY A 52 -5.00 6.65 -5.98
C GLY A 52 -6.40 7.25 -6.14
N GLY A 53 -7.25 6.55 -6.89
CA GLY A 53 -8.63 6.95 -7.17
C GLY A 53 -8.73 7.98 -8.27
N SER A 54 -9.96 8.37 -8.61
CA SER A 54 -10.24 9.29 -9.71
C SER A 54 -10.03 10.77 -9.38
N CYS A 55 -9.98 11.14 -8.10
CA CYS A 55 -9.93 12.54 -7.70
C CYS A 55 -8.49 13.07 -7.60
N PHE A 56 -7.64 12.48 -6.74
CA PHE A 56 -6.32 13.08 -6.48
C PHE A 56 -5.40 13.11 -7.69
N PRO A 57 -5.10 11.99 -8.39
CA PRO A 57 -4.20 12.01 -9.55
C PRO A 57 -4.68 12.94 -10.66
N LYS A 58 -5.99 12.97 -10.91
CA LYS A 58 -6.61 13.83 -11.93
C LYS A 58 -6.51 15.30 -11.55
N ASP A 59 -6.94 15.66 -10.34
CA ASP A 59 -7.05 17.07 -9.94
C ASP A 59 -5.67 17.70 -9.67
N THR A 60 -4.69 16.94 -9.18
CA THR A 60 -3.31 17.43 -9.03
C THR A 60 -2.68 17.69 -10.39
N SER A 61 -2.83 16.76 -11.34
CA SER A 61 -2.31 16.91 -12.69
C SER A 61 -2.99 18.05 -13.45
N ALA A 62 -4.32 18.18 -13.32
CA ALA A 62 -5.08 19.28 -13.91
C ALA A 62 -4.65 20.64 -13.35
N LEU A 63 -4.42 20.74 -12.04
CA LEU A 63 -3.92 21.97 -11.40
C LEU A 63 -2.53 22.36 -11.90
N VAL A 64 -1.61 21.40 -11.96
CA VAL A 64 -0.25 21.60 -12.50
C VAL A 64 -0.32 22.08 -13.95
N HIS A 65 -1.13 21.43 -14.77
CA HIS A 65 -1.28 21.78 -16.19
C HIS A 65 -1.87 23.19 -16.37
N MET A 66 -2.88 23.53 -15.58
CA MET A 66 -3.48 24.87 -15.58
C MET A 66 -2.46 25.94 -15.21
N ALA A 67 -1.71 25.74 -14.13
CA ALA A 67 -0.68 26.69 -13.71
C ALA A 67 0.42 26.85 -14.77
N LYS A 68 0.85 25.74 -15.40
CA LYS A 68 1.86 25.76 -16.46
C LYS A 68 1.44 26.59 -17.68
N LYS A 69 0.15 26.58 -18.05
CA LYS A 69 -0.38 27.43 -19.14
C LYS A 69 -0.25 28.92 -18.84
N GLU A 70 -0.34 29.28 -17.57
CA GLU A 70 -0.16 30.65 -17.08
C GLU A 70 1.31 30.96 -16.73
N ASN A 71 2.26 30.11 -17.15
CA ASN A 71 3.69 30.22 -16.82
C ASN A 71 3.99 30.22 -15.31
N VAL A 72 3.13 29.59 -14.50
CA VAL A 72 3.32 29.39 -13.07
C VAL A 72 3.72 27.94 -12.79
N GLU A 73 4.83 27.74 -12.08
CA GLU A 73 5.31 26.41 -11.73
C GLU A 73 4.80 25.96 -10.34
N MET A 74 4.06 24.85 -10.31
CA MET A 74 3.55 24.24 -9.08
C MET A 74 4.57 23.26 -8.47
N LYS A 75 5.72 23.76 -8.01
CA LYS A 75 6.85 22.94 -7.51
C LYS A 75 6.45 21.90 -6.46
N ILE A 76 5.68 22.32 -5.45
CA ILE A 76 5.28 21.44 -4.32
C ILE A 76 4.32 20.35 -4.79
N VAL A 77 3.33 20.69 -5.62
CA VAL A 77 2.36 19.71 -6.11
C VAL A 77 3.02 18.74 -7.09
N ASN A 78 3.94 19.22 -7.93
CA ASN A 78 4.76 18.36 -8.79
C ASN A 78 5.57 17.36 -7.97
N ALA A 79 6.27 17.82 -6.93
CA ALA A 79 7.02 16.93 -6.05
C ALA A 79 6.11 15.86 -5.41
N ALA A 80 4.91 16.24 -4.95
CA ALA A 80 3.95 15.28 -4.40
C ALA A 80 3.48 14.23 -5.43
N ILE A 81 3.24 14.63 -6.69
CA ILE A 81 2.89 13.69 -7.77
C ILE A 81 4.06 12.73 -8.04
N THR A 82 5.29 13.26 -8.19
CA THR A 82 6.48 12.45 -8.44
C THR A 82 6.72 11.45 -7.32
N SER A 83 6.69 11.92 -6.07
CA SER A 83 6.82 11.10 -4.87
C SER A 83 5.79 9.96 -4.84
N ASN A 84 4.51 10.26 -5.15
CA ASN A 84 3.47 9.24 -5.20
C ASN A 84 3.68 8.20 -6.31
N SER A 85 4.20 8.63 -7.47
CA SER A 85 4.37 7.75 -8.63
C SER A 85 5.38 6.61 -8.41
N ILE A 86 6.26 6.76 -7.43
CA ILE A 86 7.28 5.77 -7.07
C ILE A 86 7.05 5.13 -5.69
N GLN A 87 6.04 5.55 -4.94
CA GLN A 87 5.83 5.05 -3.57
C GLN A 87 5.51 3.55 -3.53
N TRP A 88 4.84 3.02 -4.54
CA TRP A 88 4.57 1.58 -4.65
C TRP A 88 5.87 0.75 -4.73
N MET A 89 6.98 1.33 -5.22
CA MET A 89 8.28 0.65 -5.28
C MET A 89 8.82 0.34 -3.88
N GLN A 90 8.44 1.11 -2.86
CA GLN A 90 8.83 0.81 -1.48
C GLN A 90 8.22 -0.51 -1.00
N ILE A 91 7.02 -0.86 -1.50
CA ILE A 91 6.37 -2.13 -1.19
C ILE A 91 7.08 -3.28 -1.90
N THR A 92 7.45 -3.10 -3.18
CA THR A 92 8.16 -4.13 -3.92
C THR A 92 9.59 -4.33 -3.40
N ASN A 93 10.30 -3.27 -3.01
CA ASN A 93 11.62 -3.39 -2.38
C ASN A 93 11.58 -4.21 -1.08
N LYS A 94 10.53 -4.06 -0.28
CA LYS A 94 10.29 -4.88 0.92
C LYS A 94 10.05 -6.34 0.54
N LEU A 95 9.25 -6.60 -0.48
CA LEU A 95 9.05 -7.95 -1.01
C LEU A 95 10.35 -8.57 -1.52
N ASP A 96 11.11 -7.84 -2.34
CA ASP A 96 12.40 -8.26 -2.88
C ASP A 96 13.35 -8.67 -1.75
N THR A 97 13.43 -7.86 -0.69
CA THR A 97 14.23 -8.16 0.51
C THR A 97 13.78 -9.45 1.20
N LEU A 98 12.47 -9.60 1.43
CA LEU A 98 11.91 -10.76 2.15
C LEU A 98 12.00 -12.06 1.33
N PHE A 99 11.86 -11.97 0.00
CA PHE A 99 11.94 -13.09 -0.93
C PHE A 99 13.35 -13.31 -1.51
N LYS A 100 14.34 -12.52 -1.10
CA LYS A 100 15.73 -12.57 -1.60
C LYS A 100 15.80 -12.47 -3.13
N ASP A 101 15.09 -11.49 -3.68
CA ASP A 101 15.03 -11.15 -5.11
C ASP A 101 14.49 -12.29 -6.01
N SER A 102 13.76 -13.26 -5.46
CA SER A 102 13.26 -14.40 -6.23
C SER A 102 11.77 -14.67 -5.99
N PHE A 103 10.97 -14.42 -7.03
CA PHE A 103 9.54 -14.73 -7.05
C PHE A 103 9.20 -15.93 -7.93
N GLU A 104 10.17 -16.52 -8.62
CA GLU A 104 9.91 -17.56 -9.63
C GLU A 104 9.19 -18.76 -9.00
N GLY A 105 7.96 -19.01 -9.46
CA GLY A 105 7.08 -20.07 -8.95
C GLY A 105 6.40 -19.77 -7.60
N LYS A 106 6.75 -18.66 -6.93
CA LYS A 106 6.14 -18.23 -5.67
C LYS A 106 4.72 -17.72 -5.87
N THR A 107 3.83 -18.02 -4.93
CA THR A 107 2.47 -17.48 -4.93
C THR A 107 2.35 -16.37 -3.89
N ILE A 108 2.04 -15.16 -4.34
CA ILE A 108 1.86 -13.99 -3.49
C ILE A 108 0.38 -13.62 -3.47
N SER A 109 -0.19 -13.62 -2.27
CA SER A 109 -1.56 -13.18 -2.01
C SER A 109 -1.62 -11.66 -1.93
N ILE A 110 -2.60 -11.05 -2.58
CA ILE A 110 -2.85 -9.61 -2.54
C ILE A 110 -4.24 -9.39 -1.96
N LEU A 111 -4.29 -8.81 -0.76
CA LEU A 111 -5.53 -8.42 -0.10
C LEU A 111 -5.75 -6.91 -0.29
N GLY A 112 -6.82 -6.57 -0.98
CA GLY A 112 -7.15 -5.20 -1.35
C GLY A 112 -6.68 -4.85 -2.76
N LEU A 113 -7.61 -4.41 -3.59
CA LEU A 113 -7.39 -4.05 -4.99
C LEU A 113 -7.83 -2.60 -5.27
N THR A 114 -8.71 -2.07 -4.45
CA THR A 114 -9.21 -0.69 -4.52
C THR A 114 -8.21 0.29 -3.92
N PHE A 115 -8.27 1.56 -4.32
CA PHE A 115 -7.29 2.55 -3.84
C PHE A 115 -7.44 2.91 -2.35
N LYS A 116 -8.62 2.63 -1.78
CA LYS A 116 -9.00 2.78 -0.37
C LYS A 116 -10.18 1.86 -0.07
N SER A 117 -10.46 1.62 1.21
CA SER A 117 -11.63 0.85 1.65
C SER A 117 -12.98 1.52 1.31
N ASN A 118 -14.05 0.72 1.32
CA ASN A 118 -15.45 1.11 1.11
C ASN A 118 -15.75 1.70 -0.28
N THR A 119 -15.14 1.15 -1.32
CA THR A 119 -15.43 1.48 -2.72
C THR A 119 -15.00 0.32 -3.62
N ASP A 120 -15.59 0.22 -4.80
CA ASP A 120 -15.20 -0.67 -5.89
C ASP A 120 -14.24 0.00 -6.91
N ASP A 121 -13.84 1.26 -6.66
CA ASP A 121 -13.01 2.05 -7.56
C ASP A 121 -11.54 1.58 -7.50
N VAL A 122 -11.06 1.04 -8.61
CA VAL A 122 -9.69 0.54 -8.79
C VAL A 122 -8.83 1.47 -9.62
N ARG A 123 -9.37 2.62 -10.09
CA ARG A 123 -8.62 3.56 -10.92
C ARG A 123 -7.44 4.11 -10.14
N HIS A 124 -6.26 4.07 -10.77
CA HIS A 124 -5.00 4.49 -10.14
C HIS A 124 -4.73 3.80 -8.80
N SER A 125 -5.23 2.57 -8.59
CA SER A 125 -4.93 1.81 -7.39
C SER A 125 -3.44 1.51 -7.30
N PRO A 126 -2.79 1.71 -6.13
CA PRO A 126 -1.40 1.33 -5.94
C PRO A 126 -1.20 -0.20 -5.94
N ALA A 127 -2.27 -1.00 -5.85
CA ALA A 127 -2.20 -2.45 -5.99
C ALA A 127 -1.79 -2.88 -7.41
N THR A 128 -2.23 -2.16 -8.45
CA THR A 128 -1.96 -2.52 -9.85
C THR A 128 -0.47 -2.62 -10.17
N PRO A 129 0.38 -1.59 -9.93
CA PRO A 129 1.80 -1.69 -10.25
C PRO A 129 2.55 -2.74 -9.39
N VAL A 130 2.11 -2.99 -8.15
CA VAL A 130 2.68 -4.06 -7.31
C VAL A 130 2.39 -5.44 -7.90
N ILE A 131 1.16 -5.68 -8.35
CA ILE A 131 0.77 -6.93 -9.01
C ILE A 131 1.56 -7.12 -10.31
N GLU A 132 1.61 -6.11 -11.16
CA GLU A 132 2.35 -6.15 -12.43
C GLU A 132 3.84 -6.44 -12.20
N TYR A 133 4.43 -5.85 -11.16
CA TYR A 133 5.81 -6.13 -10.78
C TYR A 133 6.02 -7.60 -10.42
N ILE A 134 5.17 -8.15 -9.54
CA ILE A 134 5.27 -9.57 -9.13
C ILE A 134 5.17 -10.51 -10.34
N LEU A 135 4.20 -10.27 -11.23
CA LEU A 135 4.01 -11.08 -12.44
C LEU A 135 5.23 -10.99 -13.37
N LYS A 136 5.80 -9.79 -13.52
CA LYS A 136 7.01 -9.57 -14.32
C LYS A 136 8.22 -10.33 -13.77
N GLN A 137 8.27 -10.54 -12.45
CA GLN A 137 9.29 -11.36 -11.78
C GLN A 137 8.96 -12.87 -11.77
N LYS A 138 8.01 -13.32 -12.60
CA LYS A 138 7.54 -14.71 -12.70
C LYS A 138 6.92 -15.26 -11.41
N GLY A 139 6.43 -14.37 -10.54
CA GLY A 139 5.58 -14.73 -9.43
C GLY A 139 4.13 -14.96 -9.87
N ASN A 140 3.41 -15.75 -9.09
CA ASN A 140 1.98 -15.97 -9.24
C ASN A 140 1.21 -15.06 -8.27
N VAL A 141 0.12 -14.45 -8.74
CA VAL A 141 -0.72 -13.59 -7.89
C VAL A 141 -2.08 -14.24 -7.66
N ARG A 142 -2.47 -14.32 -6.38
CA ARG A 142 -3.85 -14.56 -5.94
C ARG A 142 -4.38 -13.30 -5.28
N ALA A 143 -5.57 -12.86 -5.67
CA ALA A 143 -6.08 -11.57 -5.25
C ALA A 143 -7.49 -11.68 -4.67
N TYR A 144 -7.75 -10.90 -3.63
CA TYR A 144 -9.09 -10.72 -3.06
C TYR A 144 -9.30 -9.27 -2.63
N ASP A 145 -10.46 -8.72 -2.98
CA ASP A 145 -10.99 -7.46 -2.47
C ASP A 145 -12.50 -7.64 -2.26
N PRO A 146 -13.09 -7.12 -1.17
CA PRO A 146 -14.53 -7.27 -0.94
C PRO A 146 -15.42 -6.68 -2.05
N GLU A 147 -15.00 -5.61 -2.72
CA GLU A 147 -15.85 -4.84 -3.64
C GLU A 147 -15.20 -4.64 -5.03
N GLY A 148 -13.87 -4.55 -5.09
CA GLY A 148 -13.11 -4.15 -6.28
C GLY A 148 -12.89 -5.22 -7.34
N MET A 149 -13.31 -6.46 -7.09
CA MET A 149 -12.93 -7.64 -7.91
C MET A 149 -13.38 -7.51 -9.36
N ALA A 150 -14.64 -7.14 -9.59
CA ALA A 150 -15.21 -7.04 -10.93
C ALA A 150 -14.53 -5.94 -11.76
N ASN A 151 -14.22 -4.80 -11.14
CA ASN A 151 -13.57 -3.69 -11.82
C ASN A 151 -12.08 -3.96 -12.05
N MET A 152 -11.39 -4.57 -11.08
CA MET A 152 -9.98 -4.94 -11.25
C MET A 152 -9.84 -5.99 -12.37
N LYS A 153 -10.73 -6.98 -12.45
CA LYS A 153 -10.69 -7.99 -13.51
C LYS A 153 -10.82 -7.42 -14.93
N LYS A 154 -11.52 -6.30 -15.09
CA LYS A 154 -11.59 -5.57 -16.37
C LYS A 154 -10.27 -4.85 -16.69
N LEU A 155 -9.59 -4.31 -15.68
CA LEU A 155 -8.35 -3.56 -15.83
C LEU A 155 -7.14 -4.48 -16.00
N LEU A 156 -7.06 -5.54 -15.19
CA LEU A 156 -5.95 -6.48 -15.13
C LEU A 156 -6.48 -7.92 -15.26
N PRO A 157 -6.87 -8.35 -16.48
CA PRO A 157 -7.18 -9.74 -16.73
C PRO A 157 -5.91 -10.60 -16.60
N GLY A 158 -6.03 -11.83 -16.11
CA GLY A 158 -4.90 -12.77 -16.07
C GLY A 158 -4.24 -13.00 -14.70
N ILE A 159 -4.83 -12.50 -13.61
CA ILE A 159 -4.49 -12.95 -12.25
C ILE A 159 -5.56 -13.89 -11.69
N ASN A 160 -5.21 -14.65 -10.65
CA ASN A 160 -6.16 -15.52 -9.97
C ASN A 160 -6.98 -14.70 -8.97
N TYR A 161 -8.24 -14.43 -9.31
CA TYR A 161 -9.20 -13.76 -8.46
C TYR A 161 -9.92 -14.79 -7.57
N CYS A 162 -9.72 -14.68 -6.26
CA CYS A 162 -10.29 -15.61 -5.28
C CYS A 162 -11.63 -15.09 -4.73
N GLU A 163 -12.52 -15.99 -4.32
CA GLU A 163 -13.86 -15.61 -3.82
C GLU A 163 -13.87 -15.17 -2.35
N SER A 164 -12.78 -15.44 -1.63
CA SER A 164 -12.62 -15.06 -0.23
C SER A 164 -11.16 -14.82 0.14
N LEU A 165 -10.98 -14.12 1.27
CA LEU A 165 -9.69 -13.95 1.92
C LEU A 165 -8.98 -15.28 2.15
N GLN A 166 -9.69 -16.29 2.69
CA GLN A 166 -9.11 -17.60 3.00
C GLN A 166 -8.58 -18.28 1.73
N LYS A 167 -9.33 -18.21 0.62
CA LYS A 167 -8.90 -18.77 -0.66
C LYS A 167 -7.72 -18.02 -1.27
N ALA A 168 -7.63 -16.71 -1.04
CA ALA A 168 -6.50 -15.92 -1.50
C ALA A 168 -5.20 -16.27 -0.78
N VAL A 169 -5.24 -16.62 0.51
CA VAL A 169 -4.05 -16.92 1.32
C VAL A 169 -3.67 -18.41 1.35
N GLU A 170 -4.62 -19.31 1.06
CA GLU A 170 -4.41 -20.76 1.09
C GLU A 170 -3.23 -21.20 0.20
N GLY A 171 -2.17 -21.72 0.82
CA GLY A 171 -0.96 -22.17 0.17
C GLY A 171 -0.05 -21.07 -0.37
N ALA A 172 -0.31 -19.79 -0.08
CA ALA A 172 0.54 -18.69 -0.52
C ALA A 172 1.90 -18.68 0.21
N ASP A 173 2.96 -18.29 -0.50
CA ASP A 173 4.30 -18.10 0.07
C ASP A 173 4.42 -16.75 0.81
N GLY A 174 3.63 -15.76 0.39
CA GLY A 174 3.55 -14.48 1.08
C GLY A 174 2.22 -13.76 0.84
N LEU A 175 1.97 -12.75 1.67
CA LEU A 175 0.75 -11.95 1.66
C LEU A 175 1.10 -10.46 1.68
N VAL A 176 0.43 -9.67 0.83
CA VAL A 176 0.52 -8.21 0.80
C VAL A 176 -0.85 -7.61 1.05
N ILE A 177 -0.93 -6.69 2.01
CA ILE A 177 -2.15 -5.92 2.29
C ILE A 177 -2.02 -4.55 1.64
N MET A 178 -2.83 -4.29 0.62
CA MET A 178 -2.78 -3.05 -0.17
C MET A 178 -3.91 -2.08 0.15
N THR A 179 -4.98 -2.53 0.82
CA THR A 179 -6.15 -1.70 1.15
C THR A 179 -6.65 -2.00 2.56
N GLU A 180 -6.99 -0.96 3.32
CA GLU A 180 -7.31 -1.02 4.75
C GLU A 180 -8.76 -1.45 5.07
N TRP A 181 -9.25 -2.51 4.43
CA TRP A 181 -10.58 -3.06 4.70
C TRP A 181 -10.72 -3.55 6.15
N HIS A 182 -11.92 -3.38 6.73
CA HIS A 182 -12.20 -3.79 8.11
C HIS A 182 -12.01 -5.31 8.31
N GLU A 183 -12.38 -6.11 7.32
CA GLU A 183 -12.18 -7.57 7.36
C GLU A 183 -10.71 -7.94 7.56
N PHE A 184 -9.79 -7.21 6.93
CA PHE A 184 -8.36 -7.49 7.02
C PHE A 184 -7.78 -7.12 8.39
N ARG A 185 -8.32 -6.07 9.03
CA ARG A 185 -7.98 -5.70 10.42
C ARG A 185 -8.38 -6.77 11.43
N ALA A 186 -9.44 -7.52 11.14
CA ALA A 186 -10.03 -8.51 12.03
C ALA A 186 -9.52 -9.94 11.76
N MET A 187 -8.50 -10.11 10.91
CA MET A 187 -7.96 -11.43 10.60
C MET A 187 -7.36 -12.12 11.84
N ASP A 188 -7.67 -13.40 11.99
CA ASP A 188 -6.99 -14.28 12.95
C ASP A 188 -5.66 -14.72 12.34
N LEU A 189 -4.58 -14.01 12.71
CA LEU A 189 -3.24 -14.23 12.15
C LEU A 189 -2.73 -15.67 12.38
N LYS A 190 -3.19 -16.37 13.41
CA LYS A 190 -2.80 -17.77 13.62
C LYS A 190 -3.41 -18.66 12.54
N LYS A 191 -4.70 -18.48 12.24
CA LYS A 191 -5.36 -19.20 11.13
C LYS A 191 -4.77 -18.84 9.78
N ILE A 192 -4.35 -17.59 9.56
CA ILE A 192 -3.66 -17.21 8.33
C ILE A 192 -2.32 -17.96 8.21
N ALA A 193 -1.56 -18.06 9.29
CA ALA A 193 -0.30 -18.81 9.30
C ALA A 193 -0.53 -20.30 8.98
N ASP A 194 -1.58 -20.91 9.53
CA ASP A 194 -1.94 -22.32 9.27
C ASP A 194 -2.37 -22.56 7.80
N LEU A 195 -2.91 -21.55 7.11
CA LEU A 195 -3.36 -21.64 5.73
C LEU A 195 -2.23 -21.40 4.70
N MET A 196 -1.22 -20.61 5.03
CA MET A 196 -0.15 -20.23 4.12
C MET A 196 0.94 -21.32 4.03
N SER A 197 1.61 -21.44 2.88
CA SER A 197 2.80 -22.29 2.73
C SER A 197 4.05 -21.60 3.27
N GLY A 198 4.11 -20.27 3.15
CA GLY A 198 5.17 -19.43 3.69
C GLY A 198 4.68 -18.56 4.84
N ASN A 199 5.55 -17.71 5.36
CA ASN A 199 5.28 -16.87 6.51
C ASN A 199 5.70 -15.40 6.27
N ILE A 200 5.67 -14.94 5.02
CA ILE A 200 6.01 -13.56 4.66
C ILE A 200 4.75 -12.68 4.61
N ILE A 201 4.76 -11.55 5.31
CA ILE A 201 3.70 -10.52 5.21
C ILE A 201 4.30 -9.14 4.93
N VAL A 202 3.74 -8.41 3.97
CA VAL A 202 3.96 -6.97 3.82
C VAL A 202 2.64 -6.23 4.03
N ASP A 203 2.52 -5.51 5.15
CA ASP A 203 1.36 -4.67 5.42
C ASP A 203 1.63 -3.24 4.97
N ALA A 204 1.16 -2.90 3.76
CA ALA A 204 1.36 -1.59 3.19
C ALA A 204 0.47 -0.50 3.85
N ARG A 205 -0.44 -0.88 4.76
CA ARG A 205 -1.41 0.04 5.37
C ARG A 205 -1.25 0.16 6.89
N ASN A 206 -0.30 -0.55 7.49
CA ASN A 206 -0.03 -0.59 8.92
C ASN A 206 -1.29 -0.88 9.76
N ILE A 207 -2.13 -1.80 9.28
CA ILE A 207 -3.38 -2.19 9.92
C ILE A 207 -3.25 -3.38 10.88
N LEU A 208 -2.17 -4.15 10.76
CA LEU A 208 -1.89 -5.30 11.63
C LEU A 208 -1.01 -4.89 12.81
N ASP A 209 -1.18 -5.59 13.95
CA ASP A 209 -0.31 -5.42 15.11
C ASP A 209 1.01 -6.18 14.89
N PRO A 210 2.17 -5.48 14.86
CA PRO A 210 3.48 -6.12 14.74
C PRO A 210 3.78 -7.17 15.83
N LYS A 211 3.21 -7.02 17.03
CA LYS A 211 3.39 -7.99 18.11
C LYS A 211 2.68 -9.31 17.82
N GLU A 212 1.45 -9.25 17.32
CA GLU A 212 0.69 -10.45 16.97
C GLU A 212 1.26 -11.11 15.70
N LEU A 213 1.75 -10.33 14.72
CA LEU A 213 2.48 -10.86 13.57
C LEU A 213 3.70 -11.69 14.00
N LYS A 214 4.54 -11.14 14.89
CA LYS A 214 5.71 -11.84 15.43
C LYS A 214 5.32 -13.10 16.21
N LYS A 215 4.29 -13.00 17.06
CA LYS A 215 3.78 -14.12 17.86
C LYS A 215 3.21 -15.26 17.01
N SER A 216 2.62 -14.93 15.85
CA SER A 216 2.14 -15.90 14.87
C SER A 216 3.23 -16.43 13.94
N GLY A 217 4.50 -16.05 14.13
CA GLY A 217 5.64 -16.61 13.40
C GLY A 217 5.88 -16.00 12.01
N PHE A 218 5.27 -14.86 11.70
CA PHE A 218 5.51 -14.17 10.43
C PHE A 218 6.84 -13.42 10.42
N ILE A 219 7.51 -13.45 9.27
CA ILE A 219 8.54 -12.50 8.87
C ILE A 219 7.81 -11.38 8.12
N PHE A 220 7.87 -10.16 8.62
CA PHE A 220 7.03 -9.10 8.08
C PHE A 220 7.75 -7.77 7.92
N GLU A 221 7.21 -6.97 7.01
CA GLU A 221 7.57 -5.56 6.81
C GLU A 221 6.31 -4.70 6.81
N ASN A 222 6.47 -3.47 7.30
CA ASN A 222 5.42 -2.44 7.38
C ASN A 222 5.93 -1.16 6.72
N VAL A 223 5.13 -0.10 6.67
CA VAL A 223 5.54 1.19 6.10
C VAL A 223 5.99 2.14 7.23
N GLY A 224 7.29 2.40 7.34
CA GLY A 224 7.86 3.38 8.27
C GLY A 224 7.78 2.99 9.74
N ARG A 225 7.77 1.70 10.08
CA ARG A 225 7.71 1.21 11.47
C ARG A 225 8.88 0.29 11.77
N PRO A 226 9.51 0.42 12.95
CA PRO A 226 10.60 -0.48 13.32
C PRO A 226 10.06 -1.90 13.54
N ASN A 227 10.82 -2.89 13.10
CA ASN A 227 10.54 -4.29 13.43
C ASN A 227 10.64 -4.47 14.95
N VAL A 228 9.64 -5.16 15.54
CA VAL A 228 9.59 -5.40 16.99
C VAL A 228 10.74 -6.31 17.37
N LYS A 229 11.77 -5.75 18.02
CA LYS A 229 12.89 -6.51 18.60
C LYS A 229 12.41 -7.55 19.61
#